data_AF-U4R095-F1
#
_entry.id   AF-U4R095-F1
#
_cell.length_a   1.000
_cell.length_b   1.000
_cell.length_c   1.000
_cell.angle_alpha   90.00
_cell.angle_beta   90.00
_cell.angle_gamma   90.00
#
_symmetry.space_group_name_H-M   'P 1'
#
loop_
_entity.id
_entity.type
_entity.pdbx_description
1 polymer ?
#
loop_
_entity_poly.entity_id
_entity_poly.type
_entity_poly.pdbx_seq_one_letter_code
_entity_poly.pdbx_strand_id
1 'polypeptide(L)'
;MIKKILMSVLVFSMVISCCIATRTYAADLKIGAWVGTQPTETEIVNYQELQQRKIDIVHQFVNWSTNFDWVKPYADAVYKNGSILMITWEPWEYNTVDIKNGKADAYLTKMAQDIKSYGKEIWLRPLHEANGNWYPWAIGYPGKINTNETYKDAFRHVVDVFRNNGVSNVKWVYNVNCSNVGDGTSYLDYYPGDNYIDYTSVDGYNWGTTQSWGSVWQSFEQIFSQSYKALETINKPIIIAEWASTEVGGDKAKWITESFNTIKTSYTKIYAAIWFSENKETDWRINSSNASLESYRKAISPVSIKYGDLNKDGTIDAIDFSKLKGYMLGNNKDIDMIAADVNLDGSVDALDFSVLKKYLLGVVTVLPDTK
;
A
#
# COMPACT_ATOMS: atom_id res chain seq x y z
N MET A 1 -66.23 -13.10 36.24
CA MET A 1 -65.32 -14.15 35.74
C MET A 1 -64.80 -13.70 34.37
N ILE A 2 -63.54 -13.24 34.34
CA ILE A 2 -62.61 -13.05 33.20
C ILE A 2 -63.07 -12.21 31.99
N LYS A 3 -62.64 -10.94 31.96
CA LYS A 3 -62.54 -10.09 30.75
C LYS A 3 -61.40 -10.62 29.87
N LYS A 4 -61.66 -10.90 28.58
CA LYS A 4 -60.62 -11.11 27.56
C LYS A 4 -60.23 -9.75 26.96
N ILE A 5 -59.02 -9.29 27.28
CA ILE A 5 -58.36 -8.18 26.61
C ILE A 5 -57.62 -8.78 25.41
N LEU A 6 -57.97 -8.36 24.20
CA LEU A 6 -57.17 -8.61 23.00
C LEU A 6 -55.93 -7.72 23.08
N MET A 7 -54.76 -8.32 23.25
CA MET A 7 -53.47 -7.64 23.17
C MET A 7 -52.90 -7.90 21.77
N SER A 8 -53.04 -6.91 20.90
CA SER A 8 -52.40 -6.89 19.59
C SER A 8 -50.91 -6.62 19.79
N VAL A 9 -50.07 -7.64 19.58
CA VAL A 9 -48.61 -7.47 19.57
C VAL A 9 -48.20 -6.97 18.18
N LEU A 10 -47.92 -5.67 18.07
CA LEU A 10 -47.18 -5.11 16.94
C LEU A 10 -45.71 -5.54 17.08
N VAL A 11 -45.26 -6.45 16.20
CA VAL A 11 -43.83 -6.73 16.03
C VAL A 11 -43.28 -5.68 15.07
N PHE A 12 -42.58 -4.68 15.62
CA PHE A 12 -41.80 -3.73 14.83
C PHE A 12 -40.51 -4.43 14.39
N SER A 13 -40.48 -4.99 13.18
CA SER A 13 -39.23 -5.47 12.59
C SER A 13 -38.41 -4.26 12.15
N MET A 14 -37.54 -3.79 13.03
CA MET A 14 -36.55 -2.78 12.70
C MET A 14 -35.49 -3.44 11.82
N VAL A 15 -35.73 -3.44 10.50
CA VAL A 15 -34.70 -3.77 9.52
C VAL A 15 -33.68 -2.64 9.59
N ILE A 16 -32.65 -2.83 10.41
CA ILE A 16 -31.43 -2.05 10.33
C ILE A 16 -30.81 -2.44 8.99
N SER A 17 -31.14 -1.66 7.96
CA SER A 17 -30.38 -1.67 6.71
C SER A 17 -28.97 -1.21 7.10
N CYS A 18 -28.10 -2.17 7.37
CA CYS A 18 -26.67 -1.95 7.42
C CYS A 18 -26.29 -1.56 5.99
N CYS A 19 -26.35 -0.26 5.70
CA CYS A 19 -25.62 0.31 4.58
C CYS A 19 -24.16 0.03 4.88
N ILE A 20 -23.68 -1.11 4.39
CA ILE A 20 -22.25 -1.31 4.14
C ILE A 20 -21.94 -0.24 3.11
N ALA A 21 -21.52 0.92 3.61
CA ALA A 21 -20.83 1.89 2.79
C ALA A 21 -19.59 1.16 2.31
N THR A 22 -19.66 0.56 1.14
CA THR A 22 -18.48 0.19 0.37
C THR A 22 -17.76 1.51 0.15
N ARG A 23 -16.82 1.84 1.04
CA ARG A 23 -15.81 2.84 0.73
C ARG A 23 -15.19 2.34 -0.56
N THR A 24 -15.47 3.02 -1.65
CA THR A 24 -14.65 2.94 -2.85
C THR A 24 -13.24 3.28 -2.38
N TYR A 25 -12.38 2.28 -2.24
CA TYR A 25 -10.95 2.41 -1.95
C TYR A 25 -10.21 3.06 -3.14
N ALA A 26 -10.82 4.02 -3.82
CA ALA A 26 -10.13 5.08 -4.53
C ALA A 26 -9.53 6.09 -3.52
N ALA A 27 -9.05 5.59 -2.37
CA ALA A 27 -8.28 6.37 -1.42
C ALA A 27 -6.91 6.60 -2.04
N ASP A 28 -6.40 7.82 -1.97
CA ASP A 28 -5.09 8.20 -2.52
C ASP A 28 -4.02 7.16 -2.20
N LEU A 29 -3.53 6.48 -3.25
CA LEU A 29 -2.46 5.49 -3.16
C LEU A 29 -1.28 6.12 -2.42
N LYS A 30 -0.89 5.53 -1.28
CA LYS A 30 0.29 6.00 -0.54
C LYS A 30 1.56 5.58 -1.29
N ILE A 31 2.46 6.53 -1.49
CA ILE A 31 3.74 6.28 -2.15
C ILE A 31 4.82 6.22 -1.09
N GLY A 32 5.53 5.10 -1.03
CA GLY A 32 6.67 4.91 -0.16
C GLY A 32 7.93 4.51 -0.91
N ALA A 33 9.04 4.44 -0.18
CA ALA A 33 10.28 3.87 -0.70
C ALA A 33 11.20 3.39 0.42
N TRP A 34 11.95 2.31 0.12
CA TRP A 34 13.31 2.15 0.62
C TRP A 34 14.22 3.01 -0.25
N VAL A 35 14.90 3.98 0.37
CA VAL A 35 15.66 5.01 -0.37
C VAL A 35 17.07 4.58 -0.76
N GLY A 36 17.42 3.31 -0.54
CA GLY A 36 18.75 2.74 -0.82
C GLY A 36 19.74 2.84 0.35
N THR A 37 19.38 3.57 1.40
CA THR A 37 20.18 3.79 2.62
C THR A 37 19.27 3.95 3.83
N GLN A 38 19.85 3.97 5.04
CA GLN A 38 19.10 4.24 6.26
C GLN A 38 18.51 5.66 6.22
N PRO A 39 17.22 5.85 6.56
CA PRO A 39 16.49 7.07 6.22
C PRO A 39 16.79 8.22 7.21
N THR A 40 17.95 8.85 7.05
CA THR A 40 18.26 10.11 7.72
C THR A 40 17.39 11.25 7.16
N GLU A 41 17.31 12.38 7.86
CA GLU A 41 16.59 13.56 7.36
C GLU A 41 17.08 13.99 5.97
N THR A 42 18.40 13.99 5.75
CA THR A 42 19.01 14.31 4.45
C THR A 42 18.59 13.33 3.36
N GLU A 43 18.62 12.02 3.62
CA GLU A 43 18.29 11.01 2.61
C GLU A 43 16.80 11.05 2.24
N ILE A 44 15.92 11.32 3.22
CA ILE A 44 14.49 11.53 2.96
C ILE A 44 14.29 12.77 2.08
N VAL A 45 14.92 13.90 2.40
CA VAL A 45 14.82 15.13 1.61
C VAL A 45 15.35 14.92 0.19
N ASN A 46 16.53 14.33 0.03
CA ASN A 46 17.14 14.03 -1.27
C ASN A 46 16.22 13.16 -2.12
N TYR A 47 15.61 12.13 -1.53
CA TYR A 47 14.70 11.25 -2.25
C TYR A 47 13.40 11.98 -2.67
N GLN A 48 12.86 12.85 -1.82
CA GLN A 48 11.70 13.67 -2.14
C GLN A 48 11.98 14.67 -3.26
N GLU A 49 13.15 15.31 -3.27
CA GLU A 49 13.60 16.17 -4.37
C GLU A 49 13.76 15.37 -5.66
N LEU A 50 14.31 14.15 -5.57
CA LEU A 50 14.45 13.25 -6.71
C LEU A 50 13.09 12.88 -7.31
N GLN A 51 12.13 12.41 -6.50
CA GLN A 51 10.81 11.99 -7.00
C GLN A 51 9.80 13.14 -7.18
N GLN A 52 10.12 14.35 -6.72
CA GLN A 52 9.25 15.54 -6.75
C GLN A 52 7.89 15.35 -6.04
N ARG A 53 7.89 14.57 -4.97
CA ARG A 53 6.69 14.28 -4.17
C ARG A 53 7.11 13.98 -2.74
N LYS A 54 6.30 14.40 -1.77
CA LYS A 54 6.43 13.94 -0.39
C LYS A 54 6.32 12.41 -0.34
N ILE A 55 7.19 11.77 0.45
CA ILE A 55 7.09 10.34 0.73
C ILE A 55 6.06 10.11 1.84
N ASP A 56 5.10 9.22 1.61
CA ASP A 56 4.05 8.91 2.60
C ASP A 56 4.55 7.88 3.61
N ILE A 57 5.30 6.89 3.12
CA ILE A 57 5.82 5.77 3.91
C ILE A 57 7.32 5.63 3.64
N VAL A 58 8.14 5.76 4.68
CA VAL A 58 9.57 5.51 4.59
C VAL A 58 9.85 4.11 5.07
N HIS A 59 10.57 3.33 4.27
CA HIS A 59 10.88 1.94 4.57
C HIS A 59 12.30 1.81 5.11
N GLN A 60 12.48 0.96 6.12
CA GLN A 60 13.76 0.61 6.73
C GLN A 60 13.84 -0.90 6.96
N PHE A 61 15.06 -1.46 6.89
CA PHE A 61 15.35 -2.86 7.25
C PHE A 61 16.24 -2.90 8.49
N VAL A 62 15.88 -3.73 9.46
CA VAL A 62 16.68 -4.00 10.67
C VAL A 62 16.60 -5.47 11.06
N ASN A 63 17.64 -5.99 11.71
CA ASN A 63 17.67 -7.37 12.21
C ASN A 63 17.19 -7.46 13.68
N TRP A 64 17.14 -8.69 14.23
CA TRP A 64 16.70 -8.95 15.61
C TRP A 64 17.83 -8.85 16.65
N SER A 65 18.96 -8.23 16.29
CA SER A 65 19.97 -7.74 17.23
C SER A 65 19.97 -6.21 17.37
N THR A 66 19.12 -5.52 16.59
CA THR A 66 19.00 -4.06 16.61
C THR A 66 17.95 -3.61 17.63
N ASN A 67 18.35 -2.82 18.63
CA ASN A 67 17.43 -2.22 19.60
C ASN A 67 16.78 -0.93 19.06
N PHE A 68 15.64 -0.54 19.62
CA PHE A 68 14.91 0.65 19.16
C PHE A 68 15.72 1.94 19.31
N ASP A 69 16.62 2.05 20.29
CA ASP A 69 17.48 3.24 20.45
C ASP A 69 18.33 3.53 19.20
N TRP A 70 18.70 2.50 18.44
CA TRP A 70 19.39 2.64 17.16
C TRP A 70 18.43 3.08 16.04
N VAL A 71 17.19 2.59 16.04
CA VAL A 71 16.13 2.96 15.09
C VAL A 71 15.65 4.40 15.31
N LYS A 72 15.61 4.83 16.57
CA LYS A 72 15.01 6.08 17.03
C LYS A 72 15.44 7.33 16.23
N PRO A 73 16.73 7.61 15.94
CA PRO A 73 17.11 8.79 15.15
C PRO A 73 16.52 8.77 13.73
N TYR A 74 16.37 7.60 13.12
CA TYR A 74 15.75 7.45 11.80
C TYR A 74 14.23 7.61 11.89
N ALA A 75 13.60 7.00 12.90
CA ALA A 75 12.18 7.22 13.18
C ALA A 75 11.88 8.72 13.37
N ASP A 76 12.69 9.43 14.18
CA ASP A 76 12.53 10.86 14.41
C ASP A 76 12.59 11.66 13.10
N ALA A 77 13.51 11.33 12.18
CA ALA A 77 13.58 11.95 10.86
C ALA A 77 12.32 11.69 10.02
N VAL A 78 11.82 10.44 10.01
CA VAL A 78 10.61 10.05 9.28
C VAL A 78 9.37 10.78 9.79
N TYR A 79 9.17 10.84 11.12
CA TYR A 79 8.01 11.52 11.68
C TYR A 79 8.13 13.05 11.65
N LYS A 80 9.35 13.61 11.69
CA LYS A 80 9.59 15.04 11.42
C LYS A 80 9.17 15.41 10.00
N ASN A 81 9.38 14.53 9.03
CA ASN A 81 8.91 14.70 7.64
C ASN A 81 7.37 14.51 7.50
N GLY A 82 6.67 14.07 8.55
CA GLY A 82 5.24 13.77 8.49
C GLY A 82 4.92 12.49 7.69
N SER A 83 5.84 11.52 7.68
CA SER A 83 5.67 10.21 7.04
C SER A 83 5.42 9.11 8.08
N ILE A 84 5.01 7.93 7.62
CA ILE A 84 4.92 6.71 8.43
C ILE A 84 6.20 5.90 8.25
N LEU A 85 6.75 5.34 9.33
CA LEU A 85 7.86 4.38 9.25
C LEU A 85 7.31 2.96 9.08
N MET A 86 7.72 2.29 8.01
CA MET A 86 7.60 0.84 7.87
C MET A 86 8.95 0.18 8.11
N ILE A 87 9.00 -0.82 8.99
CA ILE A 87 10.21 -1.57 9.32
C ILE A 87 10.03 -3.02 8.88
N THR A 88 10.84 -3.48 7.92
CA THR A 88 11.07 -4.92 7.75
C THR A 88 11.98 -5.37 8.88
N TRP A 89 11.51 -6.34 9.67
CA TRP A 89 12.19 -6.76 10.88
C TRP A 89 12.64 -8.22 10.77
N GLU A 90 13.92 -8.39 10.45
CA GLU A 90 14.50 -9.63 9.94
C GLU A 90 15.13 -10.48 11.06
N PRO A 91 14.57 -11.62 11.43
CA PRO A 91 15.10 -12.44 12.53
C PRO A 91 16.24 -13.35 12.05
N TRP A 92 17.34 -12.78 11.56
CA TRP A 92 18.53 -13.56 11.22
C TRP A 92 19.06 -14.38 12.40
N GLU A 93 18.83 -13.86 13.62
CA GLU A 93 19.24 -14.44 14.89
C GLU A 93 18.32 -15.56 15.39
N TYR A 94 17.08 -15.68 14.87
CA TYR A 94 16.05 -16.60 15.40
C TYR A 94 15.16 -17.19 14.29
N ASN A 95 15.10 -18.51 14.15
CA ASN A 95 14.10 -19.13 13.27
C ASN A 95 12.71 -19.19 13.95
N THR A 96 11.69 -19.63 13.22
CA THR A 96 10.31 -19.70 13.74
C THR A 96 10.15 -20.58 14.98
N VAL A 97 10.95 -21.64 15.11
CA VAL A 97 10.93 -22.53 16.29
C VAL A 97 11.51 -21.84 17.51
N ASP A 98 12.60 -21.07 17.35
CA ASP A 98 13.19 -20.29 18.44
C ASP A 98 12.22 -19.21 18.94
N ILE A 99 11.58 -18.51 18.00
CA ILE A 99 10.64 -17.42 18.29
C ILE A 99 9.41 -17.96 19.02
N LYS A 100 8.72 -18.97 18.48
CA LYS A 100 7.50 -19.51 19.10
C LYS A 100 7.76 -20.13 20.49
N ASN A 101 9.00 -20.56 20.75
CA ASN A 101 9.40 -21.13 22.03
C ASN A 101 9.93 -20.07 23.01
N GLY A 102 9.81 -18.78 22.67
CA GLY A 102 10.12 -17.67 23.56
C GLY A 102 11.59 -17.29 23.69
N LYS A 103 12.48 -17.82 22.83
CA LYS A 103 13.93 -17.54 22.95
C LYS A 103 14.29 -16.09 22.66
N ALA A 104 13.43 -15.36 21.94
CA ALA A 104 13.61 -13.96 21.61
C ALA A 104 12.85 -13.00 22.57
N ASP A 105 12.17 -13.51 23.60
CA ASP A 105 11.18 -12.73 24.35
C ASP A 105 11.76 -11.53 25.09
N ALA A 106 12.99 -11.65 25.59
CA ALA A 106 13.67 -10.53 26.24
C ALA A 106 13.90 -9.37 25.25
N TYR A 107 14.34 -9.70 24.03
CA TYR A 107 14.54 -8.73 22.96
C TYR A 107 13.20 -8.12 22.48
N LEU A 108 12.21 -8.97 22.21
CA LEU A 108 10.87 -8.55 21.76
C LEU A 108 10.19 -7.66 22.81
N THR A 109 10.30 -8.00 24.09
CA THR A 109 9.73 -7.21 25.19
C THR A 109 10.39 -5.83 25.28
N LYS A 110 11.72 -5.75 25.15
CA LYS A 110 12.44 -4.46 25.15
C LYS A 110 11.99 -3.60 23.97
N MET A 111 11.96 -4.16 22.76
CA MET A 111 11.48 -3.46 21.56
C MET A 111 10.04 -2.96 21.73
N ALA A 112 9.14 -3.80 22.26
CA ALA A 112 7.75 -3.44 22.51
C ALA A 112 7.64 -2.26 23.50
N GLN A 113 8.38 -2.28 24.61
CA GLN A 113 8.38 -1.21 25.60
C GLN A 113 8.91 0.12 25.05
N ASP A 114 9.96 0.06 24.24
CA ASP A 114 10.54 1.24 23.61
C ASP A 114 9.58 1.86 22.58
N ILE A 115 9.00 1.04 21.70
CA ILE A 115 8.03 1.49 20.69
C ILE A 115 6.76 2.06 21.34
N LYS A 116 6.28 1.45 22.43
CA LYS A 116 5.16 1.99 23.20
C LYS A 116 5.48 3.38 23.73
N SER A 117 6.67 3.53 24.33
CA SER A 117 7.14 4.79 24.90
C SER A 117 7.34 5.87 23.82
N TYR A 118 7.72 5.46 22.61
CA TYR A 118 7.83 6.35 21.46
C TYR A 118 6.48 6.89 20.97
N GLY A 119 5.43 6.05 21.00
CA GLY A 119 4.04 6.46 20.85
C GLY A 119 3.56 6.84 19.45
N LYS A 120 4.43 6.83 18.42
CA LYS A 120 4.05 7.06 17.01
C LYS A 120 3.62 5.76 16.33
N GLU A 121 2.78 5.87 15.29
CA GLU A 121 2.33 4.72 14.50
C GLU A 121 3.48 4.13 13.67
N ILE A 122 3.87 2.88 13.93
CA ILE A 122 4.89 2.14 13.17
C ILE A 122 4.25 0.94 12.48
N TRP A 123 4.59 0.71 11.21
CA TRP A 123 4.21 -0.51 10.50
C TRP A 123 5.34 -1.54 10.60
N LEU A 124 5.14 -2.64 11.32
CA LEU A 124 6.13 -3.71 11.45
C LEU A 124 5.80 -4.86 10.51
N ARG A 125 6.80 -5.27 9.72
CA ARG A 125 6.75 -6.39 8.78
C ARG A 125 7.77 -7.47 9.21
N PRO A 126 7.49 -8.25 10.27
CA PRO A 126 8.39 -9.29 10.74
C PRO A 126 8.30 -10.55 9.87
N LEU A 127 9.41 -11.30 9.77
CA LEU A 127 9.45 -12.61 9.09
C LEU A 127 8.90 -12.56 7.65
N HIS A 128 9.31 -11.56 6.85
CA HIS A 128 8.80 -11.36 5.49
C HIS A 128 9.26 -12.45 4.51
N GLU A 129 8.60 -12.52 3.34
CA GLU A 129 8.88 -13.45 2.25
C GLU A 129 9.03 -14.92 2.67
N ALA A 130 8.19 -15.37 3.61
CA ALA A 130 8.29 -16.72 4.15
C ALA A 130 7.87 -17.83 3.15
N ASN A 131 7.22 -17.47 2.04
CA ASN A 131 7.02 -18.34 0.88
C ASN A 131 8.23 -18.40 -0.08
N GLY A 132 9.37 -17.82 0.28
CA GLY A 132 10.65 -18.03 -0.41
C GLY A 132 11.50 -19.13 0.23
N ASN A 133 12.75 -19.25 -0.23
CA ASN A 133 13.73 -20.21 0.28
C ASN A 133 15.08 -19.59 0.69
N TRP A 134 15.19 -18.26 0.66
CA TRP A 134 16.44 -17.53 0.90
C TRP A 134 16.62 -17.07 2.35
N TYR A 135 15.55 -16.96 3.13
CA TYR A 135 15.62 -16.52 4.53
C TYR A 135 15.52 -17.67 5.54
N PRO A 136 16.31 -17.66 6.63
CA PRO A 136 16.34 -18.76 7.61
C PRO A 136 15.04 -18.94 8.41
N TRP A 137 14.11 -17.98 8.34
CA TRP A 137 12.75 -18.09 8.89
C TRP A 137 11.70 -18.55 7.86
N ALA A 138 12.05 -18.64 6.58
CA ALA A 138 11.12 -19.00 5.51
C ALA A 138 10.79 -20.49 5.50
N ILE A 139 9.57 -20.83 5.04
CA ILE A 139 9.08 -22.19 4.92
C ILE A 139 9.91 -23.01 3.93
N GLY A 140 10.27 -22.40 2.80
CA GLY A 140 11.06 -23.06 1.75
C GLY A 140 12.55 -23.17 2.08
N TYR A 141 13.00 -22.64 3.22
CA TYR A 141 14.42 -22.62 3.57
C TYR A 141 15.00 -24.04 3.73
N PRO A 142 16.22 -24.31 3.21
CA PRO A 142 16.87 -25.60 3.37
C PRO A 142 16.94 -26.05 4.85
N GLY A 143 16.66 -27.33 5.09
CA GLY A 143 16.66 -27.92 6.44
C GLY A 143 15.27 -28.07 7.07
N LYS A 144 14.21 -27.48 6.48
CA LYS A 144 12.79 -27.73 6.84
C LYS A 144 12.47 -27.50 8.33
N ILE A 145 13.19 -26.58 8.99
CA ILE A 145 12.95 -26.21 10.40
C ILE A 145 11.64 -25.43 10.54
N ASN A 146 11.31 -24.60 9.56
CA ASN A 146 10.12 -23.77 9.55
C ASN A 146 8.97 -24.51 8.85
N THR A 147 7.83 -24.63 9.52
CA THR A 147 6.57 -25.12 8.94
C THR A 147 5.52 -24.03 9.00
N ASN A 148 4.40 -24.23 8.31
CA ASN A 148 3.26 -23.32 8.39
C ASN A 148 2.86 -23.07 9.85
N GLU A 149 2.80 -24.12 10.67
CA GLU A 149 2.45 -24.06 12.09
C GLU A 149 3.47 -23.27 12.89
N THR A 150 4.77 -23.55 12.73
CA THR A 150 5.79 -22.82 13.50
C THR A 150 5.84 -21.36 13.11
N TYR A 151 5.63 -21.02 11.84
CA TYR A 151 5.52 -19.63 11.39
C TYR A 151 4.29 -18.94 11.99
N LYS A 152 3.10 -19.55 11.88
CA LYS A 152 1.86 -19.00 12.46
C LYS A 152 2.04 -18.73 13.95
N ASP A 153 2.59 -19.68 14.69
CA ASP A 153 2.80 -19.54 16.13
C ASP A 153 3.87 -18.47 16.45
N ALA A 154 4.97 -18.41 15.69
CA ALA A 154 6.00 -17.39 15.86
C ALA A 154 5.46 -15.98 15.62
N PHE A 155 4.74 -15.77 14.51
CA PHE A 155 4.15 -14.47 14.20
C PHE A 155 3.15 -14.04 15.27
N ARG A 156 2.25 -14.95 15.68
CA ARG A 156 1.28 -14.70 16.76
C ARG A 156 1.97 -14.36 18.07
N HIS A 157 3.02 -15.08 18.43
CA HIS A 157 3.79 -14.85 19.63
C HIS A 157 4.42 -13.46 19.66
N VAL A 158 5.02 -12.99 18.56
CA VAL A 158 5.56 -11.61 18.45
C VAL A 158 4.46 -10.58 18.72
N VAL A 159 3.30 -10.73 18.06
CA VAL A 159 2.16 -9.82 18.23
C VAL A 159 1.65 -9.83 19.67
N ASP A 160 1.54 -11.01 20.27
CA ASP A 160 1.05 -11.18 21.64
C ASP A 160 2.02 -10.59 22.67
N VAL A 161 3.34 -10.72 22.50
CA VAL A 161 4.34 -10.03 23.34
C VAL A 161 4.12 -8.52 23.31
N PHE A 162 3.93 -7.94 22.12
CA PHE A 162 3.68 -6.50 21.98
C PHE A 162 2.36 -6.07 22.62
N ARG A 163 1.27 -6.81 22.36
CA ARG A 163 -0.05 -6.52 22.95
C ARG A 163 -0.05 -6.66 24.47
N ASN A 164 0.63 -7.67 25.01
CA ASN A 164 0.76 -7.88 26.46
C ASN A 164 1.59 -6.78 27.14
N ASN A 165 2.50 -6.14 26.42
CA ASN A 165 3.19 -4.93 26.88
C ASN A 165 2.35 -3.65 26.68
N GLY A 166 1.13 -3.76 26.13
CA GLY A 166 0.21 -2.65 25.91
C GLY A 166 0.59 -1.75 24.73
N VAL A 167 1.27 -2.31 23.72
CA VAL A 167 1.55 -1.61 22.46
C VAL A 167 0.30 -1.60 21.60
N SER A 168 -0.22 -0.41 21.30
CA SER A 168 -1.38 -0.22 20.40
C SER A 168 -1.05 0.62 19.15
N ASN A 169 0.16 1.19 19.09
CA ASN A 169 0.65 2.05 18.02
C ASN A 169 1.44 1.28 16.94
N VAL A 170 1.44 -0.05 16.97
CA VAL A 170 2.05 -0.88 15.92
C VAL A 170 0.97 -1.44 15.02
N LYS A 171 1.22 -1.38 13.70
CA LYS A 171 0.44 -2.07 12.66
C LYS A 171 1.22 -3.26 12.14
N TRP A 172 0.57 -4.41 12.05
CA TRP A 172 1.20 -5.67 11.67
C TRP A 172 1.01 -5.96 10.18
N VAL A 173 2.12 -6.12 9.47
CA VAL A 173 2.15 -6.34 8.03
C VAL A 173 2.54 -7.80 7.75
N TYR A 174 1.58 -8.62 7.36
CA TYR A 174 1.85 -9.94 6.79
C TYR A 174 2.41 -9.80 5.38
N ASN A 175 3.30 -10.70 4.95
CA ASN A 175 3.97 -10.59 3.66
C ASN A 175 4.11 -11.93 2.93
N VAL A 176 4.04 -11.85 1.60
CA VAL A 176 4.42 -12.89 0.64
C VAL A 176 5.36 -12.31 -0.41
N ASN A 177 6.33 -13.09 -0.87
CA ASN A 177 6.94 -12.87 -2.18
C ASN A 177 5.90 -13.12 -3.28
N CYS A 178 6.04 -12.46 -4.44
CA CYS A 178 5.15 -12.61 -5.58
C CYS A 178 5.05 -14.06 -6.09
N SER A 179 6.06 -14.89 -5.84
CA SER A 179 6.09 -16.31 -6.21
C SER A 179 6.38 -17.20 -4.99
N ASN A 180 5.84 -18.41 -5.03
CA ASN A 180 6.19 -19.45 -4.05
C ASN A 180 7.47 -20.16 -4.55
N VAL A 181 8.55 -20.08 -3.77
CA VAL A 181 9.86 -20.60 -4.15
C VAL A 181 10.39 -21.53 -3.06
N GLY A 182 10.52 -22.82 -3.38
CA GLY A 182 10.96 -23.86 -2.45
C GLY A 182 9.83 -24.80 -2.01
N ASP A 183 10.21 -25.99 -1.54
CA ASP A 183 9.26 -27.02 -1.13
C ASP A 183 8.33 -26.55 -0.01
N GLY A 184 7.03 -26.83 -0.14
CA GLY A 184 6.04 -26.57 0.91
C GLY A 184 5.61 -25.10 1.04
N THR A 185 6.05 -24.23 0.13
CA THR A 185 5.66 -22.82 0.11
C THR A 185 4.28 -22.61 -0.52
N SER A 186 3.52 -21.65 0.00
CA SER A 186 2.22 -21.23 -0.53
C SER A 186 1.95 -19.79 -0.10
N TYR A 187 0.93 -19.13 -0.66
CA TYR A 187 0.64 -17.74 -0.28
C TYR A 187 -0.04 -17.59 1.08
N LEU A 188 -0.80 -18.60 1.54
CA LEU A 188 -1.76 -18.44 2.64
C LEU A 188 -1.70 -19.52 3.72
N ASP A 189 -1.00 -20.65 3.54
CA ASP A 189 -1.06 -21.72 4.55
C ASP A 189 -0.37 -21.34 5.88
N TYR A 190 0.59 -20.40 5.82
CA TYR A 190 1.26 -19.81 6.97
C TYR A 190 0.62 -18.48 7.44
N TYR A 191 -0.53 -18.08 6.88
CA TYR A 191 -1.25 -16.88 7.30
C TYR A 191 -1.64 -16.96 8.78
N PRO A 192 -1.25 -15.98 9.64
CA PRO A 192 -1.45 -16.05 11.08
C PRO A 192 -2.89 -15.78 11.52
N GLY A 193 -3.75 -15.27 10.65
CA GLY A 193 -5.16 -14.98 10.92
C GLY A 193 -5.45 -13.48 11.10
N ASP A 194 -6.68 -13.07 10.81
CA ASP A 194 -7.13 -11.66 10.75
C ASP A 194 -6.93 -10.87 12.04
N ASN A 195 -6.95 -11.57 13.19
CA ASN A 195 -6.75 -10.97 14.50
C ASN A 195 -5.29 -10.58 14.77
N TYR A 196 -4.35 -11.01 13.93
CA TYR A 196 -2.92 -10.81 14.13
C TYR A 196 -2.31 -9.85 13.11
N ILE A 197 -3.08 -9.37 12.13
CA ILE A 197 -2.59 -8.50 11.07
C ILE A 197 -3.47 -7.27 10.86
N ASP A 198 -2.86 -6.17 10.45
CA ASP A 198 -3.53 -4.96 10.00
C ASP A 198 -3.51 -4.86 8.47
N TYR A 199 -2.40 -5.30 7.85
CA TYR A 199 -2.20 -5.28 6.40
C TYR A 199 -1.65 -6.61 5.90
N THR A 200 -2.01 -6.97 4.68
CA THR A 200 -1.28 -7.96 3.89
C THR A 200 -0.35 -7.22 2.92
N SER A 201 0.73 -7.85 2.48
CA SER A 201 1.66 -7.23 1.53
C SER A 201 2.30 -8.23 0.59
N VAL A 202 2.78 -7.70 -0.54
CA VAL A 202 3.49 -8.46 -1.58
C VAL A 202 4.80 -7.76 -1.92
N ASP A 203 5.84 -8.56 -2.12
CA ASP A 203 7.13 -8.14 -2.68
C ASP A 203 7.27 -8.72 -4.10
N GLY A 204 7.79 -7.96 -5.06
CA GLY A 204 7.96 -8.47 -6.42
C GLY A 204 8.77 -7.55 -7.33
N TYR A 205 9.58 -8.15 -8.20
CA TYR A 205 10.55 -7.42 -9.00
C TYR A 205 10.48 -7.86 -10.47
N ASN A 206 10.52 -6.89 -11.38
CA ASN A 206 10.79 -7.17 -12.78
C ASN A 206 12.30 -7.30 -12.98
N TRP A 207 12.79 -8.54 -12.91
CA TRP A 207 14.21 -8.87 -13.09
C TRP A 207 14.72 -8.71 -14.53
N GLY A 208 13.83 -8.54 -15.50
CA GLY A 208 14.22 -8.44 -16.91
C GLY A 208 15.06 -9.64 -17.33
N THR A 209 16.08 -9.41 -18.15
CA THR A 209 17.03 -10.48 -18.56
C THR A 209 18.37 -10.37 -17.83
N THR A 210 18.36 -9.94 -16.55
CA THR A 210 19.60 -9.69 -15.79
C THR A 210 20.19 -10.94 -15.14
N GLN A 211 19.39 -11.97 -14.91
CA GLN A 211 19.81 -13.09 -14.07
C GLN A 211 20.25 -14.32 -14.88
N SER A 212 21.34 -14.95 -14.44
CA SER A 212 21.91 -16.14 -15.08
C SER A 212 21.01 -17.37 -15.04
N TRP A 213 20.02 -17.39 -14.15
CA TRP A 213 18.99 -18.44 -14.08
C TRP A 213 17.89 -18.29 -15.16
N GLY A 214 18.02 -17.32 -16.06
CA GLY A 214 17.11 -17.14 -17.20
C GLY A 214 15.88 -16.30 -16.86
N SER A 215 16.06 -15.24 -16.06
CA SER A 215 14.98 -14.28 -15.81
C SER A 215 14.49 -13.67 -17.12
N VAL A 216 13.21 -13.30 -17.16
CA VAL A 216 12.59 -12.64 -18.32
C VAL A 216 11.92 -11.33 -17.90
N TRP A 217 11.71 -10.45 -18.86
CA TRP A 217 10.92 -9.24 -18.65
C TRP A 217 9.46 -9.57 -18.35
N GLN A 218 8.94 -9.01 -17.27
CA GLN A 218 7.57 -9.25 -16.81
C GLN A 218 6.87 -7.91 -16.51
N SER A 219 5.62 -7.76 -16.96
CA SER A 219 4.77 -6.66 -16.55
C SER A 219 4.36 -6.76 -15.07
N PHE A 220 3.84 -5.67 -14.50
CA PHE A 220 3.27 -5.68 -13.15
C PHE A 220 2.23 -6.80 -12.96
N GLU A 221 1.29 -6.94 -13.90
CA GLU A 221 0.26 -8.00 -13.86
C GLU A 221 0.88 -9.40 -13.83
N GLN A 222 1.93 -9.64 -14.62
CA GLN A 222 2.61 -10.94 -14.65
C GLN A 222 3.33 -11.26 -13.33
N ILE A 223 3.78 -10.24 -12.61
CA ILE A 223 4.47 -10.41 -11.32
C ILE A 223 3.45 -10.57 -10.19
N PHE A 224 2.46 -9.68 -10.10
CA PHE A 224 1.65 -9.50 -8.89
C PHE A 224 0.27 -10.18 -8.94
N SER A 225 -0.24 -10.58 -10.10
CA SER A 225 -1.63 -11.06 -10.21
C SER A 225 -1.93 -12.30 -9.37
N GLN A 226 -0.99 -13.24 -9.25
CA GLN A 226 -1.22 -14.50 -8.51
C GLN A 226 -1.29 -14.26 -6.99
N SER A 227 -0.28 -13.57 -6.44
CA SER A 227 -0.24 -13.22 -5.03
C SER A 227 -1.37 -12.25 -4.65
N TYR A 228 -1.68 -11.27 -5.50
CA TYR A 228 -2.82 -10.38 -5.28
C TYR A 228 -4.14 -11.15 -5.20
N LYS A 229 -4.41 -12.07 -6.14
CA LYS A 229 -5.64 -12.89 -6.11
C LYS A 229 -5.75 -13.73 -4.84
N ALA A 230 -4.63 -14.25 -4.34
CA ALA A 230 -4.62 -14.95 -3.06
C ALA A 230 -4.97 -14.01 -1.89
N LEU A 231 -4.29 -12.87 -1.79
CA LEU A 231 -4.49 -11.90 -0.70
C LEU A 231 -5.84 -11.16 -0.77
N GLU A 232 -6.42 -11.00 -1.96
CA GLU A 232 -7.71 -10.34 -2.16
C GLU A 232 -8.86 -11.07 -1.45
N THR A 233 -8.69 -12.36 -1.16
CA THR A 233 -9.64 -13.15 -0.36
C THR A 233 -9.69 -12.71 1.12
N ILE A 234 -8.65 -12.02 1.61
CA ILE A 234 -8.56 -11.51 2.98
C ILE A 234 -9.17 -10.11 3.02
N ASN A 235 -10.01 -9.82 4.02
CA ASN A 235 -10.65 -8.52 4.19
C ASN A 235 -9.71 -7.51 4.88
N LYS A 236 -8.54 -7.28 4.26
CA LYS A 236 -7.51 -6.33 4.72
C LYS A 236 -6.95 -5.55 3.51
N PRO A 237 -6.45 -4.32 3.69
CA PRO A 237 -5.77 -3.60 2.62
C PRO A 237 -4.45 -4.29 2.27
N ILE A 238 -4.04 -4.16 1.00
CA ILE A 238 -2.80 -4.74 0.45
C ILE A 238 -1.75 -3.63 0.30
N ILE A 239 -0.51 -3.90 0.72
CA ILE A 239 0.65 -3.06 0.47
C ILE A 239 1.54 -3.76 -0.57
N ILE A 240 1.96 -3.07 -1.62
CA ILE A 240 3.13 -3.52 -2.40
C ILE A 240 4.35 -3.03 -1.63
N ALA A 241 4.89 -3.91 -0.76
CA ALA A 241 5.88 -3.53 0.25
C ALA A 241 7.28 -3.39 -0.34
N GLU A 242 7.57 -4.14 -1.40
CA GLU A 242 8.77 -3.97 -2.21
C GLU A 242 8.45 -4.20 -3.67
N TRP A 243 8.84 -3.26 -4.52
CA TRP A 243 8.80 -3.45 -5.96
C TRP A 243 9.76 -2.54 -6.71
N ALA A 244 10.28 -3.06 -7.82
CA ALA A 244 11.07 -2.30 -8.77
C ALA A 244 11.16 -3.03 -10.12
N SER A 245 11.76 -2.36 -11.10
CA SER A 245 12.10 -2.93 -12.40
C SER A 245 13.55 -2.62 -12.75
N THR A 246 14.21 -3.54 -13.43
CA THR A 246 15.49 -3.27 -14.10
C THR A 246 15.26 -2.48 -15.39
N GLU A 247 16.33 -1.94 -15.97
CA GLU A 247 16.38 -1.38 -17.33
C GLU A 247 16.62 -2.46 -18.40
N VAL A 248 17.11 -3.64 -18.03
CA VAL A 248 17.59 -4.64 -18.99
C VAL A 248 16.47 -5.60 -19.41
N GLY A 249 16.25 -5.75 -20.71
CA GLY A 249 15.29 -6.70 -21.28
C GLY A 249 13.92 -6.11 -21.65
N GLY A 250 13.74 -4.79 -21.51
CA GLY A 250 12.53 -4.07 -21.90
C GLY A 250 12.65 -2.57 -21.66
N ASP A 251 11.50 -1.88 -21.55
CA ASP A 251 11.42 -0.43 -21.35
C ASP A 251 10.89 -0.13 -19.94
N LYS A 252 11.79 0.27 -19.02
CA LYS A 252 11.44 0.54 -17.63
C LYS A 252 10.55 1.77 -17.47
N ALA A 253 10.75 2.80 -18.29
CA ALA A 253 9.94 4.02 -18.28
C ALA A 253 8.47 3.71 -18.61
N LYS A 254 8.25 2.93 -19.68
CA LYS A 254 6.94 2.40 -20.04
C LYS A 254 6.37 1.51 -18.94
N TRP A 255 7.18 0.59 -18.40
CA TRP A 255 6.76 -0.31 -17.34
C TRP A 255 6.28 0.42 -16.09
N ILE A 256 6.98 1.48 -15.66
CA ILE A 256 6.57 2.31 -14.52
C ILE A 256 5.19 2.91 -14.77
N THR A 257 4.99 3.52 -15.95
CA THR A 257 3.72 4.14 -16.33
C THR A 257 2.57 3.12 -16.33
N GLU A 258 2.78 1.97 -16.98
CA GLU A 258 1.76 0.91 -17.08
C GLU A 258 1.47 0.28 -15.72
N SER A 259 2.47 0.13 -14.85
CA SER A 259 2.31 -0.43 -13.51
C SER A 259 1.42 0.45 -12.64
N PHE A 260 1.70 1.75 -12.57
CA PHE A 260 0.86 2.67 -11.78
C PHE A 260 -0.56 2.79 -12.34
N ASN A 261 -0.74 2.77 -13.67
CA ASN A 261 -2.07 2.72 -14.27
C ASN A 261 -2.80 1.45 -13.85
N THR A 262 -2.14 0.29 -13.94
CA THR A 262 -2.70 -1.01 -13.56
C THR A 262 -3.08 -1.05 -12.09
N ILE A 263 -2.22 -0.54 -11.19
CA ILE A 263 -2.52 -0.44 -9.76
C ILE A 263 -3.81 0.37 -9.55
N LYS A 264 -3.91 1.55 -10.17
CA LYS A 264 -5.06 2.45 -10.02
C LYS A 264 -6.35 1.89 -10.60
N THR A 265 -6.30 1.11 -11.69
CA THR A 265 -7.50 0.65 -12.39
C THR A 265 -7.96 -0.75 -12.01
N SER A 266 -7.04 -1.65 -11.65
CA SER A 266 -7.33 -3.09 -11.55
C SER A 266 -7.07 -3.69 -10.16
N TYR A 267 -6.30 -3.02 -9.30
CA TYR A 267 -5.87 -3.54 -8.00
C TYR A 267 -6.41 -2.71 -6.84
N THR A 268 -7.74 -2.63 -6.75
CA THR A 268 -8.45 -1.69 -5.85
C THR A 268 -8.21 -1.89 -4.35
N LYS A 269 -7.68 -3.06 -3.93
CA LYS A 269 -7.25 -3.28 -2.53
C LYS A 269 -5.84 -2.79 -2.22
N ILE A 270 -5.05 -2.40 -3.22
CA ILE A 270 -3.71 -1.82 -2.99
C ILE A 270 -3.87 -0.43 -2.37
N TYR A 271 -3.40 -0.31 -1.14
CA TYR A 271 -3.44 0.90 -0.32
C TYR A 271 -2.13 1.69 -0.38
N ALA A 272 -1.00 1.01 -0.58
CA ALA A 272 0.31 1.63 -0.65
C ALA A 272 1.22 0.88 -1.64
N ALA A 273 2.11 1.63 -2.29
CA ALA A 273 3.15 1.11 -3.17
C ALA A 273 4.51 1.69 -2.75
N ILE A 274 5.42 0.81 -2.33
CA ILE A 274 6.69 1.15 -1.68
C ILE A 274 7.85 0.71 -2.57
N TRP A 275 8.45 1.66 -3.29
CA TRP A 275 9.50 1.37 -4.27
C TRP A 275 10.80 0.93 -3.58
N PHE A 276 11.48 -0.07 -4.12
CA PHE A 276 12.81 -0.48 -3.66
C PHE A 276 13.90 0.25 -4.47
N SER A 277 14.46 1.33 -3.94
CA SER A 277 15.38 2.20 -4.68
C SER A 277 16.85 1.97 -4.33
N GLU A 278 17.43 0.88 -4.83
CA GLU A 278 18.85 0.56 -4.61
C GLU A 278 19.53 0.09 -5.90
N ASN A 279 20.82 0.35 -6.05
CA ASN A 279 21.63 -0.30 -7.07
C ASN A 279 22.32 -1.50 -6.44
N LYS A 280 21.74 -2.70 -6.62
CA LYS A 280 22.12 -3.93 -5.90
C LYS A 280 22.31 -5.10 -6.85
N GLU A 281 21.41 -6.08 -6.88
CA GLU A 281 21.48 -7.21 -7.83
C GLU A 281 21.35 -6.72 -9.28
N THR A 282 20.62 -5.63 -9.47
CA THR A 282 20.60 -4.76 -10.65
C THR A 282 20.23 -3.34 -10.21
N ASP A 283 20.17 -2.39 -11.14
CA ASP A 283 19.85 -1.00 -10.83
C ASP A 283 18.33 -0.78 -10.71
N TRP A 284 17.82 -0.92 -9.48
CA TRP A 284 16.40 -0.77 -9.16
C TRP A 284 15.95 0.68 -9.02
N ARG A 285 16.89 1.63 -8.91
CA ARG A 285 16.58 3.03 -8.59
C ARG A 285 15.63 3.67 -9.59
N ILE A 286 14.79 4.59 -9.12
CA ILE A 286 13.88 5.35 -9.99
C ILE A 286 14.64 6.20 -11.03
N ASN A 287 15.90 6.54 -10.75
CA ASN A 287 16.79 7.32 -11.60
C ASN A 287 17.89 6.46 -12.26
N SER A 288 17.65 5.17 -12.50
CA SER A 288 18.53 4.33 -13.33
C SER A 288 18.68 4.88 -14.75
N SER A 289 17.70 5.65 -15.24
CA SER A 289 17.76 6.48 -16.44
C SER A 289 16.89 7.73 -16.29
N ASN A 290 17.12 8.75 -17.13
CA ASN A 290 16.27 9.95 -17.17
C ASN A 290 14.82 9.60 -17.52
N ALA A 291 14.61 8.70 -18.48
CA ALA A 291 13.28 8.28 -18.91
C ALA A 291 12.50 7.58 -17.76
N SER A 292 13.18 6.71 -17.00
CA SER A 292 12.60 6.08 -15.80
C SER A 292 12.22 7.11 -14.74
N LEU A 293 13.09 8.09 -14.48
CA LEU A 293 12.83 9.14 -13.48
C LEU A 293 11.63 10.02 -13.85
N GLU A 294 11.58 10.48 -15.11
CA GLU A 294 10.47 11.29 -15.62
C GLU A 294 9.14 10.53 -15.58
N SER A 295 9.16 9.25 -15.98
CA SER A 295 7.98 8.38 -15.93
C SER A 295 7.51 8.14 -14.51
N TYR A 296 8.43 7.91 -13.56
CA TYR A 296 8.11 7.73 -12.15
C TYR A 296 7.48 8.99 -11.57
N ARG A 297 8.11 10.16 -11.75
CA ARG A 297 7.56 11.46 -11.34
C ARG A 297 6.14 11.65 -11.85
N LYS A 298 5.91 11.47 -13.15
CA LYS A 298 4.59 11.60 -13.77
C LYS A 298 3.56 10.62 -13.19
N ALA A 299 3.97 9.39 -12.92
CA ALA A 299 3.06 8.34 -12.47
C ALA A 299 2.60 8.51 -11.00
N ILE A 300 3.49 9.03 -10.14
CA ILE A 300 3.22 9.27 -8.71
C ILE A 300 2.63 10.63 -8.42
N SER A 301 2.72 11.58 -9.36
CA SER A 301 2.15 12.91 -9.21
C SER A 301 0.73 12.79 -8.68
N PRO A 302 0.37 13.55 -7.62
CA PRO A 302 -1.01 13.66 -7.19
C PRO A 302 -1.87 13.95 -8.42
N VAL A 303 -3.02 13.30 -8.52
CA VAL A 303 -4.00 13.67 -9.54
C VAL A 303 -4.48 15.07 -9.15
N SER A 304 -3.88 16.10 -9.74
CA SER A 304 -4.40 17.46 -9.62
C SER A 304 -5.69 17.48 -10.43
N ILE A 305 -6.81 17.41 -9.74
CA ILE A 305 -8.11 17.52 -10.40
C ILE A 305 -8.33 19.00 -10.66
N LYS A 306 -8.20 19.39 -11.93
CA LYS A 306 -8.62 20.70 -12.37
C LYS A 306 -10.13 20.66 -12.60
N TYR A 307 -10.92 20.98 -11.57
CA TYR A 307 -12.37 20.97 -11.70
C TYR A 307 -12.81 21.91 -12.83
N GLY A 308 -13.67 21.39 -13.71
CA GLY A 308 -14.09 22.02 -14.95
C GLY A 308 -13.33 21.57 -16.20
N ASP A 309 -12.18 20.90 -16.09
CA ASP A 309 -11.42 20.33 -17.22
C ASP A 309 -11.83 18.85 -17.41
N LEU A 310 -12.87 18.63 -18.21
CA LEU A 310 -13.50 17.32 -18.41
C LEU A 310 -12.80 16.49 -19.48
N ASN A 311 -11.94 17.11 -20.29
CA ASN A 311 -11.18 16.43 -21.36
C ASN A 311 -9.68 16.24 -21.04
N LYS A 312 -9.20 16.81 -19.93
CA LYS A 312 -7.80 16.75 -19.45
C LYS A 312 -6.81 17.45 -20.36
N ASP A 313 -7.23 18.47 -21.11
CA ASP A 313 -6.34 19.26 -21.96
C ASP A 313 -5.63 20.40 -21.20
N GLY A 314 -5.96 20.58 -19.92
CA GLY A 314 -5.37 21.59 -19.05
C GLY A 314 -6.07 22.94 -19.12
N THR A 315 -7.15 23.09 -19.90
CA THR A 315 -7.97 24.30 -19.99
C THR A 315 -9.40 24.03 -19.51
N ILE A 316 -10.13 25.09 -19.17
CA ILE A 316 -11.55 24.99 -18.81
C ILE A 316 -12.28 25.86 -19.82
N ASP A 317 -12.90 25.24 -20.81
CA ASP A 317 -13.47 25.96 -21.94
C ASP A 317 -14.81 25.38 -22.45
N ALA A 318 -15.23 25.83 -23.64
CA ALA A 318 -16.50 25.41 -24.23
C ALA A 318 -16.55 23.92 -24.61
N ILE A 319 -15.39 23.26 -24.79
CA ILE A 319 -15.28 21.83 -25.07
C ILE A 319 -15.71 21.04 -23.84
N ASP A 320 -15.24 21.43 -22.65
CA ASP A 320 -15.63 20.82 -21.38
C ASP A 320 -17.13 20.95 -21.12
N PHE A 321 -17.66 22.16 -21.35
CA PHE A 321 -19.09 22.43 -21.23
C PHE A 321 -19.92 21.59 -22.21
N SER A 322 -19.44 21.40 -23.44
CA SER A 322 -20.08 20.54 -24.44
C SER A 322 -20.03 19.06 -24.02
N LYS A 323 -18.91 18.61 -23.46
CA LYS A 323 -18.74 17.27 -22.90
C LYS A 323 -19.69 16.99 -21.74
N LEU A 324 -19.81 17.91 -20.78
CA LEU A 324 -20.76 17.81 -19.68
C LEU A 324 -22.20 17.74 -20.19
N LYS A 325 -22.55 18.60 -21.16
CA LYS A 325 -23.87 18.56 -21.82
C LYS A 325 -24.13 17.20 -22.48
N GLY A 326 -23.14 16.68 -23.23
CA GLY A 326 -23.21 15.40 -23.91
C GLY A 326 -23.43 14.25 -22.94
N TYR A 327 -22.75 14.29 -21.79
CA TYR A 327 -22.94 13.34 -20.69
C TYR A 327 -24.35 13.38 -20.11
N MET A 328 -24.84 14.56 -19.74
CA MET A 328 -26.19 14.73 -19.19
C MET A 328 -27.30 14.28 -20.15
N LEU A 329 -27.06 14.37 -21.45
CA LEU A 329 -28.00 13.92 -22.49
C LEU A 329 -27.85 12.42 -22.82
N GLY A 330 -26.94 11.70 -22.17
CA GLY A 330 -26.67 10.29 -22.42
C GLY A 330 -25.91 10.00 -23.73
N ASN A 331 -25.39 11.03 -24.39
CA ASN A 331 -24.73 10.95 -25.69
C ASN A 331 -23.22 10.70 -25.60
N ASN A 332 -22.58 10.99 -24.46
CA ASN A 332 -21.13 10.82 -24.28
C ASN A 332 -20.79 10.41 -22.85
N LYS A 333 -20.08 9.30 -22.65
CA LYS A 333 -19.60 8.86 -21.32
C LYS A 333 -18.12 9.11 -21.08
N ASP A 334 -17.41 9.64 -22.09
CA ASP A 334 -15.99 9.92 -22.03
C ASP A 334 -15.75 11.34 -21.48
N ILE A 335 -15.94 11.49 -20.17
CA ILE A 335 -15.62 12.70 -19.41
C ILE A 335 -14.92 12.31 -18.09
N ASP A 336 -14.10 13.21 -17.54
CA ASP A 336 -13.64 13.06 -16.16
C ASP A 336 -14.78 13.41 -15.18
N MET A 337 -15.34 12.38 -14.57
CA MET A 337 -16.47 12.50 -13.63
C MET A 337 -16.11 13.27 -12.36
N ILE A 338 -14.85 13.25 -11.93
CA ILE A 338 -14.43 13.96 -10.72
C ILE A 338 -14.24 15.44 -11.06
N ALA A 339 -13.61 15.75 -12.20
CA ALA A 339 -13.49 17.13 -12.66
C ALA A 339 -14.85 17.76 -13.00
N ALA A 340 -15.86 16.95 -13.33
CA ALA A 340 -17.21 17.39 -13.64
C ALA A 340 -18.05 17.82 -12.43
N ASP A 341 -17.77 17.29 -11.23
CA ASP A 341 -18.43 17.66 -9.97
C ASP A 341 -17.85 18.98 -9.44
N VAL A 342 -18.18 20.09 -10.12
CA VAL A 342 -17.61 21.42 -9.86
C VAL A 342 -18.22 22.11 -8.64
N ASN A 343 -19.25 21.52 -8.03
CA ASN A 343 -19.88 22.00 -6.80
C ASN A 343 -19.57 21.12 -5.56
N LEU A 344 -18.90 19.98 -5.75
CA LEU A 344 -18.46 19.01 -4.74
C LEU A 344 -19.61 18.36 -3.96
N ASP A 345 -20.76 18.15 -4.59
CA ASP A 345 -21.91 17.49 -3.95
C ASP A 345 -21.93 15.96 -4.13
N GLY A 346 -20.96 15.42 -4.89
CA GLY A 346 -20.80 13.99 -5.15
C GLY A 346 -21.67 13.47 -6.30
N SER A 347 -22.42 14.36 -6.97
CA SER A 347 -23.22 14.06 -8.17
C SER A 347 -22.71 14.90 -9.35
N VAL A 348 -22.97 14.44 -10.58
CA VAL A 348 -22.70 15.23 -11.80
C VAL A 348 -24.03 15.51 -12.48
N ASP A 349 -24.55 16.72 -12.31
CA ASP A 349 -25.90 17.08 -12.74
C ASP A 349 -26.06 18.53 -13.28
N ALA A 350 -27.30 19.03 -13.29
CA ALA A 350 -27.62 20.35 -13.81
C ALA A 350 -27.03 21.50 -12.99
N LEU A 351 -26.69 21.28 -11.73
CA LEU A 351 -26.00 22.23 -10.88
C LEU A 351 -24.56 22.44 -11.37
N ASP A 352 -23.82 21.36 -11.64
CA ASP A 352 -22.47 21.42 -12.22
C ASP A 352 -22.47 22.13 -13.57
N PHE A 353 -23.43 21.76 -14.42
CA PHE A 353 -23.62 22.39 -15.71
C PHE A 353 -23.84 23.91 -15.59
N SER A 354 -24.63 24.33 -14.60
CA SER A 354 -24.89 25.74 -14.31
C SER A 354 -23.65 26.46 -13.79
N VAL A 355 -22.89 25.82 -12.89
CA VAL A 355 -21.65 26.37 -12.32
C VAL A 355 -20.58 26.51 -13.39
N LEU A 356 -20.33 25.48 -14.20
CA LEU A 356 -19.37 25.52 -15.30
C LEU A 356 -19.74 26.59 -16.33
N LYS A 357 -21.04 26.74 -16.67
CA LYS A 357 -21.51 27.84 -17.54
C LYS A 357 -21.21 29.22 -16.94
N LYS A 358 -21.52 29.42 -15.65
CA LYS A 358 -21.25 30.69 -14.97
C LYS A 358 -19.75 30.99 -14.91
N TYR A 359 -18.92 29.96 -14.79
CA TYR A 359 -17.47 30.09 -14.83
C TYR A 359 -16.98 30.60 -16.19
N LEU A 360 -17.43 29.98 -17.29
CA LEU A 360 -17.10 30.41 -18.65
C LEU A 360 -17.62 31.81 -18.99
N LEU A 361 -18.70 32.26 -18.33
CA LEU A 361 -19.24 33.61 -18.45
C LEU A 361 -18.57 34.64 -17.52
N GLY A 362 -17.61 34.22 -16.69
CA GLY A 362 -16.92 35.08 -15.73
C GLY A 362 -17.76 35.51 -14.52
N VAL A 363 -18.93 34.89 -14.32
CA VAL A 363 -19.81 35.14 -13.16
C VAL A 363 -19.30 34.40 -11.92
N VAL A 364 -18.82 33.18 -12.11
CA VAL A 364 -18.01 32.44 -11.13
C VAL A 364 -16.57 32.59 -11.58
N THR A 365 -15.67 33.01 -10.70
CA THR A 365 -14.28 33.29 -11.08
C THR A 365 -13.30 32.20 -10.63
N VAL A 366 -13.77 31.24 -9.82
CA VAL A 366 -12.96 30.17 -9.25
C VAL A 366 -13.80 28.89 -9.20
N LEU A 367 -13.23 27.77 -9.66
CA LEU A 367 -13.73 26.42 -9.41
C LEU A 367 -12.88 25.76 -8.33
N PRO A 368 -13.34 24.65 -7.71
CA PRO A 368 -12.54 23.90 -6.75
C PRO A 368 -11.17 23.50 -7.33
N ASP A 369 -10.19 23.34 -6.45
CA ASP A 369 -8.84 22.91 -6.82
C ASP A 369 -8.31 22.01 -5.70
N THR A 370 -7.56 20.97 -6.05
CA THR A 370 -7.03 19.97 -5.10
C THR A 370 -5.61 20.28 -4.62
N LYS A 371 -5.23 21.58 -4.59
CA LYS A 371 -3.88 22.00 -4.22
C LYS A 371 -3.39 21.44 -2.89
#